data_AF-A0A7J8CWZ5-F1
#
_entry.id   AF-A0A7J8CWZ5-F1
#
_cell.length_a   1.000
_cell.length_b   1.000
_cell.length_c   1.000
_cell.angle_alpha   90.00
_cell.angle_beta   90.00
_cell.angle_gamma   90.00
#
_symmetry.space_group_name_H-M   'P 1'
#
loop_
_entity.id
_entity.type
_entity.pdbx_description
1 polymer ?
#
loop_
_entity_poly.entity_id
_entity_poly.type
_entity_poly.pdbx_seq_one_letter_code
_entity_poly.pdbx_strand_id
1 'polypeptide(L)' 'MFSAVRSQHSGVDICINNAGLARPDTLLSGSTSGWKDMFNVNVLALSICTREAYQSMKERNVDDGHIININR' A
#
# COMPACT_ATOMS: atom_id res chain seq x y z
N MET A 1 -8.90 7.95 4.03
CA MET A 1 -8.36 6.98 5.00
C MET A 1 -7.29 7.63 5.89
N PHE A 2 -6.10 7.97 5.39
CA PHE A 2 -5.02 8.55 6.21
C PHE A 2 -5.40 9.83 6.96
N SER A 3 -6.24 10.69 6.37
CA SER A 3 -6.80 11.86 7.05
C SER A 3 -7.60 11.51 8.31
N ALA A 4 -8.41 10.43 8.27
CA ALA A 4 -9.18 9.96 9.40
C ALA A 4 -8.27 9.33 10.48
N VAL A 5 -7.24 8.59 10.07
CA VAL A 5 -6.24 8.06 11.01
C VAL A 5 -5.51 9.20 11.73
N ARG A 6 -5.11 10.24 10.99
CA ARG A 6 -4.49 11.44 11.57
C ARG A 6 -5.41 12.12 12.59
N SER A 7 -6.70 12.24 12.29
CA SER A 7 -7.64 12.92 13.19
C SER A 7 -7.98 12.11 14.45
N GLN A 8 -7.96 10.77 14.36
CA GLN A 8 -8.40 9.89 15.46
C GLN A 8 -7.23 9.32 16.29
N HIS A 9 -6.05 9.18 15.69
CA HIS A 9 -4.91 8.45 16.26
C HIS A 9 -3.59 9.22 16.12
N SER A 10 -3.64 10.50 15.75
CA SER A 10 -2.49 11.37 15.52
C SER A 10 -1.60 10.98 14.33
N GLY A 11 -1.60 9.74 13.85
CA GLY A 11 -0.87 9.32 12.67
C GLY A 11 -0.67 7.80 12.60
N VAL A 12 0.25 7.38 11.71
CA VAL A 12 0.62 5.96 11.52
C VAL A 12 2.04 5.72 11.98
N ASP A 13 2.25 4.76 12.88
CA ASP A 13 3.59 4.31 13.31
C ASP A 13 4.00 2.98 12.65
N ILE A 14 3.02 2.15 12.26
CA ILE A 14 3.25 0.91 11.52
C ILE A 14 2.28 0.82 10.34
N CYS A 15 2.82 0.58 9.13
CA CYS A 15 2.03 0.29 7.93
C CYS A 15 2.32 -1.12 7.42
N ILE A 16 1.28 -1.94 7.26
CA ILE A 16 1.39 -3.29 6.73
C ILE A 16 0.66 -3.37 5.38
N ASN A 17 1.42 -3.38 4.30
CA ASN A 17 0.88 -3.56 2.95
C ASN A 17 0.72 -5.06 2.69
N ASN A 18 -0.45 -5.60 3.02
CA ASN A 18 -0.79 -7.01 2.85
C ASN A 18 -1.82 -7.28 1.74
N ALA A 19 -2.59 -6.26 1.32
CA ALA A 19 -3.58 -6.43 0.27
C ALA A 19 -2.91 -6.91 -1.03
N GLY A 20 -3.42 -8.00 -1.59
CA GLY A 20 -2.91 -8.62 -2.81
C GLY A 20 -4.02 -9.33 -3.57
N LEU A 21 -3.94 -9.28 -4.90
CA LEU A 21 -4.86 -9.95 -5.81
C LEU A 21 -4.06 -10.69 -6.88
N ALA A 22 -4.53 -11.87 -7.26
CA ALA A 22 -4.04 -12.61 -8.42
C ALA A 22 -5.19 -12.87 -9.40
N ARG A 23 -4.89 -12.78 -10.69
CA ARG A 23 -5.76 -13.20 -11.78
C ARG A 23 -5.01 -14.28 -12.59
N PRO A 24 -5.68 -15.37 -13.01
CA PRO A 24 -5.05 -16.41 -13.83
C PRO A 24 -4.95 -15.99 -15.30
N ASP A 25 -4.52 -14.75 -15.57
CA ASP A 25 -4.34 -14.22 -16.92
C ASP A 25 -2.98 -14.67 -17.48
N THR A 26 -3.00 -15.36 -18.62
CA THR A 26 -1.76 -15.81 -19.29
C THR A 26 -1.07 -14.64 -19.99
N LEU A 27 0.23 -14.77 -20.26
CA LEU A 27 0.99 -13.70 -20.93
C LEU A 27 0.49 -13.40 -22.36
N LEU A 28 0.10 -14.42 -23.12
CA LEU A 28 -0.23 -14.28 -24.55
C LEU A 28 -1.71 -13.94 -24.82
N SER A 29 -2.61 -14.28 -23.90
CA SER A 29 -4.05 -14.13 -24.11
C SER A 29 -4.79 -13.53 -22.91
N GLY A 30 -4.07 -13.12 -21.88
CA GLY A 30 -4.63 -12.48 -20.70
C GLY A 30 -5.24 -11.11 -21.02
N SER A 31 -6.23 -10.72 -20.20
CA SER A 31 -6.85 -9.42 -20.37
C SER A 31 -5.96 -8.31 -19.79
N THR A 32 -5.76 -7.23 -20.55
CA THR A 32 -5.05 -6.04 -20.05
C THR A 32 -5.73 -5.47 -18.80
N SER A 33 -7.06 -5.58 -18.67
CA SER A 33 -7.80 -5.18 -17.48
C SER A 33 -7.43 -6.00 -16.25
N GLY A 34 -7.29 -7.32 -16.38
CA GLY A 34 -6.90 -8.18 -15.26
C GLY A 34 -5.48 -7.91 -14.78
N TRP A 35 -4.55 -7.63 -15.71
CA TRP A 35 -3.20 -7.17 -15.34
C TRP A 35 -3.22 -5.82 -14.63
N LYS A 36 -4.04 -4.86 -15.11
CA LYS A 36 -4.21 -3.56 -14.46
C LYS A 36 -4.78 -3.71 -13.05
N ASP A 37 -5.76 -4.58 -12.84
CA ASP A 37 -6.31 -4.85 -11.51
C ASP A 37 -5.21 -5.32 -10.54
N MET A 38 -4.39 -6.30 -10.97
CA MET A 38 -3.28 -6.80 -10.16
C MET A 38 -2.24 -5.70 -9.88
N PHE A 39 -1.85 -4.93 -10.89
CA PHE A 39 -0.90 -3.83 -10.72
C PHE A 39 -1.43 -2.73 -9.79
N ASN A 40 -2.71 -2.39 -9.92
CA ASN A 40 -3.35 -1.37 -9.10
C ASN A 40 -3.31 -1.75 -7.62
N VAL A 41 -3.56 -3.02 -7.28
CA VAL A 41 -3.54 -3.49 -5.88
C VAL A 41 -2.11 -3.76 -5.39
N ASN A 42 -1.37 -4.61 -6.10
CA ASN A 42 -0.12 -5.19 -5.59
C ASN A 42 1.06 -4.22 -5.67
N VAL A 43 0.98 -3.20 -6.55
CA VAL A 43 2.08 -2.26 -6.79
C VAL A 43 1.67 -0.83 -6.48
N LEU A 44 0.64 -0.32 -7.15
CA LEU A 44 0.28 1.10 -7.05
C LEU A 44 -0.30 1.46 -5.68
N ALA A 45 -1.28 0.70 -5.19
CA ALA A 45 -1.87 0.94 -3.87
C ALA A 45 -0.85 0.78 -2.75
N LEU A 46 -0.02 -0.27 -2.79
CA LEU A 46 1.10 -0.46 -1.86
C LEU A 46 2.06 0.74 -1.85
N SER A 47 2.42 1.25 -3.03
CA SER A 47 3.33 2.41 -3.16
C SER A 47 2.70 3.69 -2.60
N ILE A 48 1.40 3.90 -2.86
CA ILE A 48 0.65 5.04 -2.32
C ILE A 48 0.58 4.94 -0.80
N CYS A 49 0.16 3.81 -0.23
CA CYS A 49 0.08 3.61 1.21
C CYS A 49 1.44 3.79 1.90
N THR A 50 2.52 3.28 1.30
CA THR A 50 3.89 3.48 1.78
C THR A 50 4.25 4.97 1.85
N ARG A 51 3.97 5.73 0.77
CA ARG A 51 4.23 7.17 0.74
C ARG A 51 3.44 7.91 1.82
N GLU A 52 2.14 7.67 1.93
CA GLU A 52 1.29 8.36 2.90
C GLU A 52 1.68 8.00 4.35
N ALA A 53 2.01 6.73 4.63
CA ALA A 53 2.49 6.30 5.93
C ALA A 53 3.82 6.99 6.29
N TYR A 54 4.77 7.02 5.36
CA TYR A 54 6.05 7.71 5.56
C TYR A 54 5.87 9.21 5.85
N GLN A 55 5.02 9.91 5.09
CA GLN A 55 4.75 11.33 5.37
C GLN A 55 4.13 11.49 6.78
N SER A 56 3.21 10.62 7.17
CA SER A 56 2.62 10.65 8.51
C SER A 56 3.64 10.45 9.62
N MET A 57 4.64 9.58 9.43
CA MET A 57 5.73 9.36 10.39
C MET A 57 6.66 10.58 10.43
N LYS A 58 7.07 11.06 9.25
CA LYS A 58 8.00 12.19 9.08
C LYS A 58 7.47 13.47 9.71
N GLU A 59 6.20 13.81 9.47
CA GLU A 59 5.59 15.04 10.02
C GLU A 59 5.56 15.07 11.56
N ARG A 60 5.69 13.90 12.20
CA ARG A 60 5.68 13.75 13.66
C ARG A 60 7.05 13.43 14.24
N ASN A 61 8.10 13.41 13.42
CA ASN A 61 9.46 13.01 13.81
C ASN A 61 9.56 11.60 14.42
N VAL A 62 8.80 10.64 13.89
CA VAL A 62 8.94 9.22 14.27
C VAL A 62 10.23 8.66 13.68
N ASP A 63 11.09 8.07 14.51
CA ASP A 63 12.39 7.49 14.12
C ASP A 63 12.46 5.95 14.25
N ASP A 64 11.42 5.33 14.82
CA ASP A 64 11.28 3.88 15.02
C ASP A 64 10.05 3.27 14.29
N GLY A 65 9.52 3.99 13.30
CA GLY A 65 8.37 3.55 12.51
C GLY A 65 8.71 2.43 11.51
N HIS A 66 7.72 1.59 11.19
CA HIS A 66 7.92 0.44 10.29
C HIS A 66 6.92 0.39 9.13
N ILE A 67 7.42 0.07 7.94
CA ILE A 67 6.60 -0.27 6.76
C ILE A 67 6.95 -1.68 6.33
N ILE A 68 5.95 -2.57 6.31
CA ILE A 68 6.10 -3.99 6.02
C ILE A 68 5.32 -4.32 4.75
N ASN A 69 6.02 -4.79 3.73
CA ASN A 69 5.43 -5.22 2.46
C ASN A 69 5.36 -6.74 2.43
N ILE A 70 4.14 -7.30 2.36
CA ILE A 70 3.95 -8.74 2.23
C ILE A 70 3.93 -9.09 0.74
N ASN A 71 4.88 -9.93 0.33
CA ASN A 71 4.93 -10.50 -1.02
C ASN A 71 4.77 -12.03 -0.91
N ARG A 72 4.11 -12.65 -1.90
CA ARG A 72 3.82 -14.09 -1.96
C ARG A 72 4.31 -14.69 -3.26
#